data_AF-A0A814Z2W4-F1
#
_entry.id   AF-A0A814Z2W4-F1
#
_cell.length_a   1.000
_cell.length_b   1.000
_cell.length_c   1.000
_cell.angle_alpha   90.00
_cell.angle_beta   90.00
_cell.angle_gamma   90.00
#
_symmetry.space_group_name_H-M   'P 1'
#
loop_
_entity.id
_entity.type
_entity.pdbx_description
1 polymer ?
#
loop_
_entity_poly.entity_id
_entity_poly.type
_entity_poly.pdbx_seq_one_letter_code
_entity_poly.pdbx_strand_id
1 'polypeptide(L)'
;MSSTSMYVPTFEINQNQMENLIHFIYEKEQILKEYGAIKITLNQNCKLALKKRKKIPSSCEINKQIVKMTENNLIYSVKTVDQINEHDIKQNYLIKNENDFWSSLSSLKSNNEQRQLNISFSPNNSFFLQKTSRQYFDIHRLPRESILKIAGKDVLNKFVPCIKRAHGSSSIFPLTSADQHLFSIDYHHEGGNHHWYVIPNSQRDFFKKILDKQNLSIGCLDHGQILVDPLLLDKNQIRYHKIIQHSNEFVVLSSGTLAQSFTEDSSWSEFINFALPSWIQDSHAYNSRSLCQCQISDQSYLSKLIDLNLYPSVLVQKYINSSENSINSGTSILLRDETDVDIFTMPTANNSSTNSINGISFLK
;
A
#
# COMPACT_ATOMS: atom_id res chain seq x y z
N MET A 1 33.91 5.54 -4.30
CA MET A 1 32.57 5.46 -4.90
C MET A 1 31.59 5.28 -3.76
N SER A 2 30.88 6.35 -3.41
CA SER A 2 30.21 6.53 -2.12
C SER A 2 28.90 5.74 -2.02
N SER A 3 28.70 5.13 -0.85
CA SER A 3 27.54 4.34 -0.42
C SER A 3 26.20 4.88 -0.93
N THR A 4 25.48 4.06 -1.71
CA THR A 4 24.24 4.43 -2.43
C THR A 4 22.96 4.33 -1.58
N SER A 5 23.06 4.18 -0.25
CA SER A 5 21.89 4.21 0.64
C SER A 5 21.60 5.64 1.08
N MET A 6 20.54 6.24 0.54
CA MET A 6 19.99 7.51 1.05
C MET A 6 18.75 7.24 1.87
N TYR A 7 18.61 7.91 3.02
CA TYR A 7 17.35 7.95 3.75
C TYR A 7 16.27 8.61 2.90
N VAL A 8 15.04 8.12 3.01
CA VAL A 8 13.91 8.76 2.33
C VAL A 8 13.64 10.15 2.91
N PRO A 9 13.13 11.09 2.10
CA PRO A 9 12.67 12.38 2.59
C PRO A 9 11.59 12.23 3.68
N THR A 10 11.73 13.01 4.75
CA THR A 10 10.78 13.07 5.85
C THR A 10 10.07 14.42 5.84
N PHE A 11 8.76 14.41 5.94
CA PHE A 11 7.94 15.61 5.98
C PHE A 11 7.11 15.66 7.26
N GLU A 12 7.27 16.74 8.03
CA GLU A 12 6.34 17.03 9.11
C GLU A 12 5.10 17.71 8.54
N ILE A 13 3.92 17.19 8.88
CA ILE A 13 2.63 17.75 8.43
C ILE A 13 1.84 18.36 9.59
N ASN A 14 1.06 19.38 9.25
CA ASN A 14 0.08 19.98 10.14
C ASN A 14 -1.33 19.41 9.94
N GLN A 15 -2.25 19.81 10.83
CA GLN A 15 -3.64 19.38 10.80
C GLN A 15 -4.33 19.60 9.44
N ASN A 16 -4.12 20.75 8.79
CA ASN A 16 -4.74 21.04 7.48
C ASN A 16 -4.22 20.11 6.37
N GLN A 17 -2.91 19.85 6.38
CA GLN A 17 -2.30 18.89 5.45
C GLN A 17 -2.78 17.45 5.73
N MET A 18 -2.98 17.09 7.00
CA MET A 18 -3.51 15.78 7.37
C MET A 18 -4.99 15.61 6.98
N GLU A 19 -5.80 16.66 7.10
CA GLU A 19 -7.20 16.66 6.63
C GLU A 19 -7.30 16.46 5.11
N ASN A 20 -6.26 16.84 4.37
CA ASN A 20 -6.14 16.72 2.92
C ASN A 20 -4.96 15.83 2.51
N LEU A 21 -4.74 14.72 3.23
CA LEU A 21 -3.53 13.93 3.09
C LEU A 21 -3.27 13.40 1.67
N ILE A 22 -4.30 12.94 0.95
CA ILE A 22 -4.14 12.49 -0.45
C ILE A 22 -3.59 13.60 -1.33
N HIS A 23 -4.06 14.83 -1.14
CA HIS A 23 -3.59 16.00 -1.87
C HIS A 23 -2.13 16.31 -1.52
N PHE A 24 -1.78 16.32 -0.23
CA PHE A 24 -0.39 16.49 0.20
C PHE A 24 0.53 15.42 -0.42
N ILE A 25 0.11 14.16 -0.46
CA ILE A 25 0.89 13.08 -1.09
C ILE A 25 1.03 13.34 -2.60
N TYR A 26 -0.03 13.80 -3.27
CA TYR A 26 0.01 14.17 -4.69
C TYR A 26 1.00 15.31 -4.97
N GLU A 27 1.07 16.34 -4.11
CA GLU A 27 2.09 17.40 -4.22
C GLU A 27 3.52 16.88 -4.10
N LYS A 28 3.73 15.77 -3.38
CA LYS A 28 5.05 15.14 -3.19
C LYS A 28 5.30 13.97 -4.14
N GLU A 29 4.43 13.76 -5.12
CA GLU A 29 4.46 12.56 -5.96
C GLU A 29 5.78 12.39 -6.72
N GLN A 30 6.38 13.47 -7.22
CA GLN A 30 7.68 13.38 -7.90
C GLN A 30 8.79 12.83 -6.99
N ILE A 31 8.85 13.33 -5.75
CA ILE A 31 9.78 12.83 -4.73
C ILE A 31 9.45 11.38 -4.38
N LEU A 32 8.16 11.08 -4.24
CA LEU A 32 7.68 9.74 -3.94
C LEU A 32 8.06 8.72 -5.04
N LYS A 33 8.00 9.10 -6.32
CA LYS A 33 8.47 8.28 -7.45
C LYS A 33 9.98 8.12 -7.48
N GLU A 34 10.71 9.20 -7.22
CA GLU A 34 12.17 9.19 -7.19
C GLU A 34 12.66 8.22 -6.12
N TYR A 35 12.25 8.40 -4.86
CA TYR A 35 12.72 7.63 -3.72
C TYR A 35 11.95 6.32 -3.49
N GLY A 36 10.83 6.12 -4.19
CA GLY A 36 9.91 5.01 -3.98
C GLY A 36 9.05 5.13 -2.72
N ALA A 37 9.44 5.98 -1.76
CA ALA A 37 8.71 6.22 -0.52
C ALA A 37 8.99 7.61 0.05
N ILE A 38 8.10 8.07 0.94
CA ILE A 38 8.33 9.22 1.84
C ILE A 38 7.93 8.83 3.26
N LYS A 39 8.56 9.47 4.25
CA LYS A 39 8.15 9.39 5.65
C LYS A 39 7.38 10.64 6.04
N ILE A 40 6.31 10.48 6.81
CA ILE A 40 5.52 11.60 7.32
C ILE A 40 5.50 11.56 8.84
N THR A 41 5.88 12.66 9.47
CA THR A 41 5.76 12.88 10.91
C THR A 41 4.59 13.82 11.20
N LEU A 42 3.96 13.63 12.35
CA LEU A 42 2.80 14.42 12.76
C LEU A 42 3.23 15.49 13.75
N ASN A 43 2.82 16.73 13.50
CA ASN A 43 2.94 17.76 14.51
C ASN A 43 1.94 17.54 15.66
N GLN A 44 2.11 18.27 16.76
CA GLN A 44 1.32 18.11 17.98
C GLN A 44 -0.19 18.40 17.81
N ASN A 45 -0.58 19.12 16.75
CA ASN A 45 -1.98 19.52 16.51
C ASN A 45 -2.76 18.48 15.71
N CYS A 46 -2.09 17.49 15.14
CA CYS A 46 -2.69 16.43 14.34
C CYS A 46 -3.59 15.53 15.19
N LYS A 47 -4.87 15.48 14.84
CA LYS A 47 -5.86 14.64 15.52
C LYS A 47 -6.11 13.33 14.77
N LEU A 48 -5.93 12.20 15.47
CA LEU A 48 -6.17 10.86 14.93
C LEU A 48 -7.48 10.28 15.48
N ALA A 49 -8.26 9.60 14.64
CA ALA A 49 -9.50 8.94 15.03
C ALA A 49 -9.24 7.57 15.68
N LEU A 50 -8.44 7.46 16.75
CA LEU A 50 -8.10 6.15 17.32
C LEU A 50 -9.21 5.57 18.23
N LYS A 51 -9.40 4.25 18.18
CA LYS A 51 -10.29 3.49 19.09
C LYS A 51 -9.73 3.54 20.52
N LYS A 52 -10.58 3.87 21.50
CA LYS A 52 -10.21 3.87 22.94
C LYS A 52 -9.79 2.50 23.47
N ARG A 53 -10.40 1.43 22.97
CA ARG A 53 -10.03 0.04 23.29
C ARG A 53 -9.65 -0.64 21.98
N LYS A 54 -8.36 -0.95 21.84
CA LYS A 54 -7.84 -1.78 20.75
C LYS A 54 -8.16 -3.23 21.10
N LYS A 55 -9.22 -3.79 20.53
CA LYS A 55 -9.39 -5.25 20.56
C LYS A 55 -8.25 -5.83 19.74
N ILE A 56 -7.40 -6.63 20.39
CA ILE A 56 -6.37 -7.41 19.70
C ILE A 56 -7.13 -8.33 18.73
N PRO A 57 -7.00 -8.14 17.41
CA PRO A 57 -7.70 -8.98 16.46
C PRO A 57 -7.23 -10.44 16.59
N SER A 58 -8.09 -11.39 16.24
CA SER A 58 -7.64 -12.77 15.99
C SER A 58 -6.61 -12.70 14.87
N SER A 59 -5.33 -12.97 15.21
CA SER A 59 -4.24 -12.99 14.26
C SER A 59 -4.36 -14.21 13.36
N CYS A 60 -4.22 -14.03 12.04
CA CYS A 60 -3.84 -15.13 11.17
C CYS A 60 -2.33 -15.27 11.29
N GLU A 61 -1.87 -16.25 12.08
CA GLU A 61 -0.46 -16.62 12.09
C GLU A 61 -0.12 -17.16 10.70
N ILE A 62 0.87 -16.54 10.09
CA ILE A 62 1.41 -17.03 8.84
C ILE A 62 2.60 -17.90 9.22
N ASN A 63 2.42 -19.21 9.15
CA ASN A 63 3.48 -20.21 9.35
C ASN A 63 4.49 -20.11 8.19
N LYS A 64 5.24 -19.02 8.15
CA LYS A 64 6.25 -18.76 7.13
C LYS A 64 7.59 -18.57 7.80
N GLN A 65 8.58 -19.13 7.14
CA GLN A 65 9.97 -19.04 7.54
C GLN A 65 10.84 -18.62 6.37
N ILE A 66 11.96 -17.99 6.67
CA ILE A 66 13.02 -17.76 5.71
C ILE A 66 14.01 -18.93 5.71
N VAL A 67 14.44 -19.30 4.51
CA VAL A 67 15.48 -20.29 4.26
C VAL A 67 16.48 -19.67 3.29
N LYS A 68 17.75 -19.64 3.71
CA LYS A 68 18.86 -19.12 2.91
C LYS A 68 18.96 -19.91 1.60
N MET A 69 19.07 -19.21 0.47
CA MET A 69 19.21 -19.86 -0.83
C MET A 69 20.65 -20.34 -1.05
N THR A 70 20.80 -21.53 -1.63
CA THR A 70 22.12 -22.13 -1.89
C THR A 70 22.82 -21.45 -3.07
N GLU A 71 22.04 -20.95 -4.02
CA GLU A 71 22.52 -20.24 -5.22
C GLU A 71 23.05 -18.85 -4.87
N ASN A 72 22.52 -18.23 -3.81
CA ASN A 72 22.99 -16.94 -3.34
C ASN A 72 22.78 -16.74 -1.82
N ASN A 73 23.89 -16.61 -1.09
CA ASN A 73 23.92 -16.38 0.36
C ASN A 73 23.30 -15.05 0.83
N LEU A 74 22.96 -14.13 -0.09
CA LEU A 74 22.37 -12.82 0.21
C LEU A 74 20.86 -12.78 -0.06
N ILE A 75 20.25 -13.91 -0.40
CA ILE A 75 18.81 -14.01 -0.65
C ILE A 75 18.25 -15.15 0.18
N TYR A 76 17.09 -14.91 0.77
CA TYR A 76 16.39 -15.87 1.61
C TYR A 76 15.00 -16.11 1.01
N SER A 77 14.70 -17.35 0.69
CA SER A 77 13.38 -17.77 0.21
C SER A 77 12.40 -17.86 1.37
N VAL A 78 11.16 -17.45 1.17
CA VAL A 78 10.09 -17.56 2.15
C VAL A 78 9.28 -18.83 1.84
N LYS A 79 9.21 -19.75 2.81
CA LYS A 79 8.49 -21.03 2.69
C LYS A 79 7.38 -21.12 3.73
N THR A 80 6.24 -21.66 3.34
CA THR A 80 5.15 -22.02 4.26
C THR A 80 5.49 -23.34 4.96
N VAL A 81 5.14 -23.46 6.24
CA VAL A 81 5.41 -24.64 7.08
C VAL A 81 4.09 -25.18 7.63
N ASP A 82 3.93 -26.50 7.55
CA ASP A 82 2.68 -27.16 7.95
C ASP A 82 2.55 -27.31 9.49
N GLN A 83 3.66 -27.31 10.24
CA GLN A 83 3.68 -27.47 11.71
C GLN A 83 4.68 -26.50 12.34
N ILE A 84 4.22 -25.68 13.30
CA ILE A 84 5.10 -24.81 14.10
C ILE A 84 5.67 -25.64 15.26
N ASN A 85 6.99 -25.72 15.36
CA ASN A 85 7.63 -26.24 16.57
C ASN A 85 7.64 -25.12 17.62
N GLU A 86 6.90 -25.26 18.73
CA GLU A 86 6.80 -24.23 19.79
C GLU A 86 8.16 -23.84 20.39
N HIS A 87 9.15 -24.71 20.27
CA HIS A 87 10.53 -24.48 20.73
C HIS A 87 11.27 -23.39 19.91
N ASP A 88 10.92 -23.19 18.64
CA ASP A 88 11.60 -22.23 17.73
C ASP A 88 11.08 -20.79 17.90
N ILE A 89 9.90 -20.62 18.51
CA ILE A 89 9.27 -19.31 18.76
C ILE A 89 10.06 -18.48 19.78
N LYS A 90 10.88 -19.13 20.63
CA LYS A 90 11.50 -18.52 21.82
C LYS A 90 12.98 -18.16 21.70
N GLN A 91 13.61 -18.29 20.53
CA GLN A 91 14.93 -17.69 20.34
C GLN A 91 14.79 -16.18 20.13
N ASN A 92 14.56 -15.47 21.25
CA ASN A 92 14.64 -14.02 21.35
C ASN A 92 16.09 -13.61 21.15
N TYR A 93 16.54 -13.52 19.90
CA TYR A 93 17.72 -12.75 19.59
C TYR A 93 17.41 -11.30 19.98
N LEU A 94 18.14 -10.78 20.96
CA LEU A 94 18.06 -9.38 21.43
C LEU A 94 18.68 -8.42 20.39
N ILE A 95 18.31 -8.60 19.13
CA ILE A 95 18.77 -7.82 18.00
C ILE A 95 17.95 -6.54 17.98
N LYS A 96 18.63 -5.43 18.24
CA LYS A 96 18.02 -4.10 18.31
C LYS A 96 18.51 -3.16 17.20
N ASN A 97 19.44 -3.59 16.36
CA ASN A 97 19.97 -2.75 15.29
C ASN A 97 20.14 -3.54 13.99
N GLU A 98 20.28 -2.79 12.90
CA GLU A 98 20.40 -3.30 11.53
C GLU A 98 21.57 -4.28 11.34
N ASN A 99 22.75 -3.96 11.89
CA ASN A 99 23.94 -4.77 11.70
C ASN A 99 23.80 -6.15 12.36
N ASP A 100 23.27 -6.18 13.59
CA ASP A 100 23.03 -7.42 14.33
C ASP A 100 21.96 -8.27 13.61
N PHE A 101 20.94 -7.63 13.02
CA PHE A 101 19.90 -8.31 12.25
C PHE A 101 20.50 -9.05 11.05
N TRP A 102 21.20 -8.36 10.16
CA TRP A 102 21.78 -8.98 8.97
C TRP A 102 22.91 -9.98 9.31
N SER A 103 23.69 -9.70 10.36
CA SER A 103 24.72 -10.63 10.84
C SER A 103 24.10 -11.94 11.33
N SER A 104 22.97 -11.87 12.05
CA SER A 104 22.26 -13.06 12.54
C SER A 104 21.69 -13.93 11.41
N LEU A 105 21.29 -13.32 10.28
CA LEU A 105 20.83 -14.06 9.11
C LEU A 105 22.00 -14.66 8.32
N SER A 106 23.10 -13.91 8.23
CA SER A 106 24.32 -14.35 7.57
C SER A 106 24.93 -15.58 8.22
N SER A 107 24.86 -15.68 9.55
CA SER A 107 25.35 -16.83 10.32
C SER A 107 24.52 -18.11 10.14
N LEU A 108 23.33 -18.03 9.55
CA LEU A 108 22.51 -19.22 9.27
C LEU A 108 23.28 -20.17 8.34
N LYS A 109 23.48 -21.41 8.79
CA LYS A 109 24.13 -22.46 7.99
C LYS A 109 23.23 -22.85 6.82
N SER A 110 23.82 -22.99 5.63
CA SER A 110 23.13 -23.01 4.33
C SER A 110 22.10 -24.11 4.12
N ASN A 111 21.93 -25.08 5.02
CA ASN A 111 21.06 -26.25 4.76
C ASN A 111 20.06 -26.63 5.86
N ASN A 112 20.16 -26.15 7.11
CA ASN A 112 19.30 -26.67 8.22
C ASN A 112 18.73 -25.62 9.19
N GLU A 113 19.15 -24.36 9.14
CA GLU A 113 18.69 -23.35 10.10
C GLU A 113 17.59 -22.50 9.46
N GLN A 114 16.39 -22.61 10.01
CA GLN A 114 15.19 -21.92 9.56
C GLN A 114 14.85 -20.83 10.56
N ARG A 115 14.37 -19.67 10.09
CA ARG A 115 13.92 -18.59 10.97
C ARG A 115 12.49 -18.20 10.65
N GLN A 116 11.62 -18.22 11.66
CA GLN A 116 10.24 -17.77 11.54
C GLN A 116 10.18 -16.27 11.23
N LEU A 117 9.18 -15.86 10.44
CA LEU A 117 8.94 -14.44 10.20
C LEU A 117 8.43 -13.70 11.44
N ASN A 118 7.72 -14.40 12.34
CA ASN A 118 7.12 -13.83 13.57
C ASN A 118 6.18 -12.63 13.29
N ILE A 119 5.44 -12.68 12.19
CA ILE A 119 4.45 -11.66 11.82
C ILE A 119 3.05 -12.27 11.70
N SER A 120 2.03 -11.46 11.95
CA SER A 120 0.66 -11.79 11.60
C SER A 120 -0.06 -10.59 10.99
N PHE A 121 -1.08 -10.91 10.19
CA PHE A 121 -1.93 -9.93 9.55
C PHE A 121 -3.37 -10.15 10.00
N SER A 122 -4.10 -9.06 10.14
CA SER A 122 -5.53 -9.07 10.40
C SER A 122 -6.22 -8.15 9.38
N PRO A 123 -6.62 -8.68 8.22
CA PRO A 123 -7.34 -7.90 7.21
C PRO A 123 -8.73 -7.52 7.73
N ASN A 124 -9.27 -6.41 7.22
CA ASN A 124 -10.58 -5.88 7.62
C ASN A 124 -10.70 -5.57 9.13
N ASN A 125 -9.56 -5.30 9.76
CA ASN A 125 -9.50 -4.81 11.13
C ASN A 125 -8.71 -3.51 11.15
N SER A 126 -9.09 -2.62 12.06
CA SER A 126 -8.50 -1.28 12.17
C SER A 126 -8.51 -0.79 13.62
N PHE A 127 -7.47 -0.06 14.02
CA PHE A 127 -7.44 0.73 15.24
C PHE A 127 -7.98 2.15 15.04
N PHE A 128 -8.17 2.58 13.80
CA PHE A 128 -8.90 3.80 13.48
C PHE A 128 -10.43 3.58 13.57
N LEU A 129 -11.12 4.63 14.02
CA LEU A 129 -12.56 4.77 14.01
C LEU A 129 -12.97 5.38 12.68
N GLN A 130 -14.02 4.82 12.08
CA GLN A 130 -14.65 5.45 10.94
C GLN A 130 -15.35 6.74 11.39
N LYS A 131 -14.93 7.88 10.84
CA LYS A 131 -15.46 9.21 11.18
C LYS A 131 -15.87 9.94 9.91
N THR A 132 -17.00 10.63 9.96
CA THR A 132 -17.47 11.51 8.87
C THR A 132 -16.71 12.83 8.85
N SER A 133 -16.34 13.36 10.02
CA SER A 133 -15.59 14.61 10.12
C SER A 133 -14.16 14.45 9.61
N ARG A 134 -13.72 15.41 8.78
CA ARG A 134 -12.33 15.44 8.30
C ARG A 134 -11.31 15.76 9.36
N GLN A 135 -11.74 16.42 10.43
CA GLN A 135 -10.91 16.91 11.53
C GLN A 135 -10.11 15.80 12.24
N TYR A 136 -10.53 14.54 12.13
CA TYR A 136 -9.76 13.43 12.65
C TYR A 136 -9.30 12.56 11.49
N PHE A 137 -8.01 12.27 11.43
CA PHE A 137 -7.48 11.33 10.46
C PHE A 137 -8.07 9.94 10.70
N ASP A 138 -8.63 9.39 9.63
CA ASP A 138 -9.21 8.07 9.56
C ASP A 138 -8.73 7.40 8.27
N ILE A 139 -7.95 6.33 8.42
CA ILE A 139 -7.30 5.61 7.32
C ILE A 139 -8.30 5.06 6.29
N HIS A 140 -9.54 4.76 6.70
CA HIS A 140 -10.58 4.21 5.81
C HIS A 140 -11.03 5.18 4.71
N ARG A 141 -10.70 6.47 4.82
CA ARG A 141 -11.11 7.49 3.86
C ARG A 141 -10.19 7.56 2.65
N LEU A 142 -8.95 7.09 2.78
CA LEU A 142 -7.92 7.28 1.75
C LEU A 142 -8.28 6.68 0.38
N PRO A 143 -8.81 5.45 0.27
CA PRO A 143 -9.27 4.94 -1.03
C PRO A 143 -10.34 5.85 -1.67
N ARG A 144 -11.27 6.37 -0.86
CA ARG A 144 -12.40 7.21 -1.30
C ARG A 144 -12.01 8.63 -1.69
N GLU A 145 -10.91 9.12 -1.13
CA GLU A 145 -10.35 10.44 -1.45
C GLU A 145 -9.38 10.37 -2.65
N SER A 146 -8.94 9.17 -3.00
CA SER A 146 -8.06 8.87 -4.13
C SER A 146 -8.81 8.71 -5.46
N ILE A 147 -8.09 8.42 -6.55
CA ILE A 147 -8.71 8.20 -7.87
C ILE A 147 -9.61 6.95 -7.88
N LEU A 148 -9.42 6.00 -6.95
CA LEU A 148 -10.23 4.78 -6.84
C LEU A 148 -11.73 5.04 -6.70
N LYS A 149 -12.11 6.24 -6.27
CA LYS A 149 -13.52 6.65 -6.15
C LYS A 149 -14.29 6.63 -7.48
N ILE A 150 -13.60 6.75 -8.61
CA ILE A 150 -14.23 6.74 -9.94
C ILE A 150 -14.92 5.39 -10.20
N ALA A 151 -14.35 4.29 -9.70
CA ALA A 151 -14.89 2.95 -9.90
C ALA A 151 -16.11 2.60 -9.03
N GLY A 152 -16.58 3.54 -8.21
CA GLY A 152 -17.79 3.37 -7.41
C GLY A 152 -17.60 2.55 -6.12
N LYS A 153 -18.70 2.43 -5.36
CA LYS A 153 -18.70 1.87 -3.99
C LYS A 153 -18.28 0.40 -3.95
N ASP A 154 -18.66 -0.39 -4.94
CA ASP A 154 -18.37 -1.84 -4.96
C ASP A 154 -16.88 -2.13 -5.03
N VAL A 155 -16.14 -1.33 -5.82
CA VAL A 155 -14.69 -1.41 -5.90
C VAL A 155 -14.05 -0.85 -4.63
N LEU A 156 -14.53 0.29 -4.13
CA LEU A 156 -14.02 0.91 -2.90
C LEU A 156 -14.14 -0.01 -1.67
N ASN A 157 -15.21 -0.79 -1.57
CA ASN A 157 -15.42 -1.72 -0.45
C ASN A 157 -14.41 -2.87 -0.40
N LYS A 158 -13.65 -3.11 -1.48
CA LYS A 158 -12.54 -4.08 -1.51
C LYS A 158 -11.30 -3.56 -0.78
N PHE A 159 -11.15 -2.24 -0.66
CA PHE A 159 -10.01 -1.61 0.02
C PHE A 159 -10.32 -1.42 1.49
N VAL A 160 -10.02 -2.45 2.25
CA VAL A 160 -10.12 -2.45 3.71
C VAL A 160 -8.74 -2.32 4.32
N PRO A 161 -8.60 -1.62 5.46
CA PRO A 161 -7.33 -1.59 6.16
C PRO A 161 -6.94 -2.98 6.69
N CYS A 162 -5.65 -3.15 6.90
CA CYS A 162 -5.09 -4.36 7.48
C CYS A 162 -4.12 -4.01 8.60
N ILE A 163 -4.36 -4.60 9.78
CA ILE A 163 -3.43 -4.51 10.90
C ILE A 163 -2.31 -5.53 10.71
N LYS A 164 -1.07 -5.07 10.90
CA LYS A 164 0.13 -5.88 10.97
C LYS A 164 0.63 -5.95 12.40
N ARG A 165 1.01 -7.15 12.81
CA ARG A 165 1.63 -7.40 14.11
C ARG A 165 3.00 -8.02 13.92
N ALA A 166 4.01 -7.42 14.53
CA ALA A 166 5.27 -8.09 14.82
C ALA A 166 5.16 -8.73 16.21
N HIS A 167 5.52 -10.00 16.33
CA HIS A 167 5.39 -10.76 17.58
C HIS A 167 6.61 -10.58 18.52
N GLY A 168 7.71 -10.04 18.01
CA GLY A 168 8.91 -9.78 18.81
C GLY A 168 10.01 -9.09 18.00
N SER A 169 11.20 -9.01 18.60
CA SER A 169 12.39 -8.50 17.93
C SER A 169 12.73 -9.32 16.69
N SER A 170 13.22 -8.64 15.67
CA SER A 170 13.55 -9.21 14.36
C SER A 170 12.40 -9.94 13.68
N SER A 171 11.16 -9.53 13.91
CA SER A 171 10.06 -9.97 13.05
C SER A 171 10.31 -9.42 11.64
N ILE A 172 10.09 -10.24 10.62
CA ILE A 172 10.51 -9.97 9.23
C ILE A 172 9.28 -9.81 8.36
N PHE A 173 9.17 -8.67 7.69
CA PHE A 173 8.24 -8.43 6.59
C PHE A 173 8.99 -8.61 5.26
N PRO A 174 8.74 -9.71 4.52
CA PRO A 174 9.47 -10.01 3.29
C PRO A 174 9.26 -8.97 2.18
N LEU A 175 10.09 -9.05 1.14
CA LEU A 175 10.03 -8.16 -0.01
C LEU A 175 8.70 -8.33 -0.77
N THR A 176 7.95 -7.25 -0.86
CA THR A 176 6.64 -7.20 -1.50
C THR A 176 6.41 -5.83 -2.14
N SER A 177 5.42 -5.72 -3.01
CA SER A 177 4.81 -4.44 -3.36
C SER A 177 3.35 -4.43 -2.93
N ALA A 178 2.69 -3.28 -3.06
CA ALA A 178 1.27 -3.16 -2.87
C ALA A 178 0.50 -3.91 -3.97
N ASP A 179 -0.60 -4.57 -3.59
CA ASP A 179 -1.50 -5.26 -4.53
C ASP A 179 -1.85 -4.36 -5.74
N GLN A 180 -1.79 -4.95 -6.93
CA GLN A 180 -2.04 -4.26 -8.22
C GLN A 180 -1.16 -3.02 -8.45
N HIS A 181 0.03 -3.01 -7.83
CA HIS A 181 0.98 -1.91 -7.84
C HIS A 181 0.36 -0.59 -7.39
N LEU A 182 -0.63 -0.62 -6.51
CA LEU A 182 -1.23 0.59 -5.93
C LEU A 182 -0.21 1.36 -5.07
N PHE A 183 -0.60 2.56 -4.63
CA PHE A 183 0.09 3.22 -3.52
C PHE A 183 -0.32 2.56 -2.21
N SER A 184 0.55 2.61 -1.21
CA SER A 184 0.24 2.15 0.14
C SER A 184 0.68 3.17 1.16
N ILE A 185 -0.07 3.27 2.26
CA ILE A 185 0.33 4.03 3.43
C ILE A 185 0.26 3.13 4.64
N ASP A 186 1.30 3.19 5.45
CA ASP A 186 1.45 2.46 6.69
C ASP A 186 1.55 3.43 7.86
N TYR A 187 0.71 3.24 8.88
CA TYR A 187 0.80 3.95 10.14
C TYR A 187 1.31 3.02 11.24
N HIS A 188 2.40 3.40 11.88
CA HIS A 188 2.94 2.63 13.01
C HIS A 188 2.30 3.12 14.31
N HIS A 189 1.50 2.29 14.96
CA HIS A 189 0.76 2.67 16.17
C HIS A 189 1.65 2.69 17.42
N GLU A 190 2.36 1.59 17.69
CA GLU A 190 3.14 1.40 18.91
C GLU A 190 4.12 0.22 18.77
N GLY A 191 5.16 0.21 19.60
CA GLY A 191 6.14 -0.88 19.70
C GLY A 191 7.52 -0.51 19.18
N GLY A 192 8.33 -1.53 18.86
CA GLY A 192 9.68 -1.34 18.32
C GLY A 192 9.68 -0.75 16.92
N ASN A 193 10.73 0.00 16.59
CA ASN A 193 10.85 0.69 15.31
C ASN A 193 10.91 -0.29 14.14
N HIS A 194 10.40 0.13 12.98
CA HIS A 194 10.48 -0.62 11.73
C HIS A 194 11.63 -0.08 10.88
N HIS A 195 12.53 -0.97 10.47
CA HIS A 195 13.64 -0.69 9.55
C HIS A 195 13.24 -1.15 8.15
N TRP A 196 12.96 -0.20 7.27
CA TRP A 196 12.51 -0.46 5.91
C TRP A 196 13.65 -0.35 4.90
N TYR A 197 13.60 -1.20 3.90
CA TYR A 197 14.37 -1.11 2.67
C TYR A 197 13.42 -0.94 1.50
N VAL A 198 13.61 0.12 0.73
CA VAL A 198 12.70 0.54 -0.33
C VAL A 198 13.45 0.56 -1.64
N ILE A 199 12.99 -0.23 -2.62
CA ILE A 199 13.51 -0.25 -3.98
C ILE A 199 12.48 0.44 -4.87
N PRO A 200 12.79 1.65 -5.40
CA PRO A 200 11.87 2.39 -6.26
C PRO A 200 11.48 1.59 -7.50
N ASN A 201 10.27 1.79 -8.02
CA ASN A 201 9.79 1.07 -9.20
C ASN A 201 10.74 1.18 -10.42
N SER A 202 11.44 2.32 -10.58
CA SER A 202 12.44 2.52 -11.64
C SER A 202 13.61 1.52 -11.61
N GLN A 203 13.84 0.85 -10.48
CA GLN A 203 14.90 -0.15 -10.30
C GLN A 203 14.39 -1.59 -10.44
N ARG A 204 13.08 -1.79 -10.52
CA ARG A 204 12.42 -3.09 -10.45
C ARG A 204 12.85 -4.04 -11.58
N ASP A 205 12.84 -3.58 -12.82
CA ASP A 205 13.20 -4.41 -13.98
C ASP A 205 14.68 -4.79 -13.96
N PHE A 206 15.54 -3.86 -13.53
CA PHE A 206 16.97 -4.12 -13.39
C PHE A 206 17.22 -5.14 -12.29
N PHE A 207 16.55 -4.99 -11.14
CA PHE A 207 16.62 -5.95 -10.05
C PHE A 207 16.14 -7.35 -10.49
N LYS A 208 15.02 -7.43 -11.21
CA LYS A 208 14.53 -8.70 -11.76
C LYS A 208 15.55 -9.38 -12.69
N LYS A 209 16.20 -8.62 -13.59
CA LYS A 209 17.28 -9.15 -14.45
C LYS A 209 18.47 -9.69 -13.65
N ILE A 210 18.81 -9.07 -12.52
CA ILE A 210 19.89 -9.56 -11.64
C ILE A 210 19.51 -10.89 -10.99
N LEU A 211 18.27 -11.01 -10.52
CA LEU A 211 17.76 -12.26 -9.96
C LEU A 211 17.74 -13.38 -11.01
N ASP A 212 17.28 -13.08 -12.22
CA ASP A 212 17.24 -14.05 -13.32
C ASP A 212 18.66 -14.50 -13.73
N LYS A 213 19.64 -13.58 -13.76
CA LYS A 213 21.07 -13.91 -14.00
C LYS A 213 21.68 -14.80 -12.93
N GLN A 214 21.17 -14.76 -11.71
CA GLN A 214 21.59 -15.64 -10.62
C GLN A 214 20.87 -17.00 -10.67
N ASN A 215 20.12 -17.27 -11.75
CA ASN A 215 19.30 -18.48 -11.94
C ASN A 215 18.32 -18.70 -10.79
N LEU A 216 17.88 -17.63 -10.14
CA LEU A 216 16.91 -17.73 -9.06
C LEU A 216 15.53 -17.82 -9.69
N SER A 217 14.86 -18.95 -9.48
CA SER A 217 13.49 -19.17 -9.94
C SER A 217 12.47 -18.37 -9.10
N ILE A 218 12.62 -17.05 -9.03
CA ILE A 218 11.73 -16.15 -8.33
C ILE A 218 10.61 -15.75 -9.30
N GLY A 219 9.45 -16.39 -9.13
CA GLY A 219 8.29 -16.21 -10.01
C GLY A 219 7.64 -14.83 -9.90
N CYS A 220 7.71 -14.18 -8.73
CA CYS A 220 7.11 -12.86 -8.51
C CYS A 220 7.82 -12.09 -7.38
N LEU A 221 7.96 -10.77 -7.55
CA LEU A 221 8.50 -9.87 -6.51
C LEU A 221 7.41 -9.30 -5.58
N ASP A 222 6.14 -9.49 -5.93
CA ASP A 222 5.00 -8.81 -5.26
C ASP A 222 4.37 -9.61 -4.12
N HIS A 223 4.81 -10.84 -3.88
CA HIS A 223 4.08 -11.78 -3.00
C HIS A 223 4.87 -12.24 -1.78
N GLY A 224 5.87 -11.46 -1.34
CA GLY A 224 6.61 -11.78 -0.12
C GLY A 224 7.35 -13.12 -0.20
N GLN A 225 7.83 -13.49 -1.39
CA GLN A 225 8.47 -14.79 -1.64
C GLN A 225 9.94 -14.81 -1.22
N ILE A 226 10.55 -13.65 -1.05
CA ILE A 226 11.97 -13.51 -0.73
C ILE A 226 12.21 -12.41 0.29
N LEU A 227 13.32 -12.51 1.01
CA LEU A 227 13.98 -11.42 1.72
C LEU A 227 15.36 -11.23 1.09
N VAL A 228 15.76 -9.98 0.89
CA VAL A 228 17.00 -9.63 0.17
C VAL A 228 17.93 -8.88 1.10
N ASP A 229 19.15 -9.37 1.26
CA ASP A 229 20.18 -8.63 1.98
C ASP A 229 20.56 -7.36 1.18
N PRO A 230 20.57 -6.15 1.79
CA PRO A 230 20.95 -4.92 1.13
C PRO A 230 22.34 -4.97 0.47
N LEU A 231 23.26 -5.80 0.97
CA LEU A 231 24.56 -6.02 0.35
C LEU A 231 24.46 -6.54 -1.09
N LEU A 232 23.38 -7.27 -1.44
CA LEU A 232 23.12 -7.67 -2.82
C LEU A 232 22.84 -6.45 -3.70
N LEU A 233 22.05 -5.51 -3.19
CA LEU A 233 21.66 -4.30 -3.90
C LEU A 233 22.88 -3.42 -4.13
N ASP A 234 23.71 -3.23 -3.09
CA ASP A 234 24.97 -2.50 -3.18
C ASP A 234 25.93 -3.11 -4.21
N LYS A 235 26.16 -4.42 -4.15
CA LYS A 235 27.05 -5.13 -5.08
C LYS A 235 26.65 -5.00 -6.54
N ASN A 236 25.35 -4.89 -6.81
CA ASN A 236 24.81 -4.78 -8.15
C ASN A 236 24.41 -3.35 -8.53
N GLN A 237 24.76 -2.35 -7.70
CA GLN A 237 24.44 -0.94 -7.93
C GLN A 237 22.93 -0.68 -8.12
N ILE A 238 22.08 -1.49 -7.47
CA ILE A 238 20.64 -1.24 -7.41
C ILE A 238 20.41 -0.14 -6.39
N ARG A 239 19.76 0.95 -6.82
CA ARG A 239 19.41 2.03 -5.91
C ARG A 239 18.29 1.60 -4.98
N TYR A 240 18.50 1.79 -3.68
CA TYR A 240 17.49 1.57 -2.66
C TYR A 240 17.63 2.62 -1.55
N HIS A 241 16.57 2.75 -0.76
CA HIS A 241 16.47 3.74 0.31
C HIS A 241 16.12 3.07 1.63
N LYS A 242 16.51 3.71 2.73
CA LYS A 242 16.24 3.23 4.09
C LYS A 242 15.25 4.14 4.81
N ILE A 243 14.44 3.56 5.67
CA ILE A 243 13.54 4.28 6.58
C ILE A 243 13.61 3.65 7.96
N ILE A 244 13.75 4.47 9.00
CA ILE A 244 13.41 4.06 10.37
C ILE A 244 12.09 4.75 10.70
N GLN A 245 11.04 3.94 10.82
CA GLN A 245 9.69 4.38 11.18
C GLN A 245 9.47 4.13 12.66
N HIS A 246 9.26 5.22 13.40
CA HIS A 246 8.94 5.24 14.81
C HIS A 246 7.42 5.25 15.01
N SER A 247 7.00 4.98 16.24
CA SER A 247 5.58 5.04 16.60
C SER A 247 5.01 6.43 16.31
N ASN A 248 3.80 6.47 15.76
CA ASN A 248 3.07 7.64 15.29
C ASN A 248 3.62 8.32 14.03
N GLU A 249 4.45 7.62 13.25
CA GLU A 249 4.89 8.05 11.91
C GLU A 249 4.17 7.26 10.82
N PHE A 250 3.98 7.89 9.66
CA PHE A 250 3.54 7.21 8.45
C PHE A 250 4.72 6.93 7.52
N VAL A 251 4.64 5.81 6.81
CA VAL A 251 5.42 5.53 5.60
C VAL A 251 4.46 5.44 4.43
N VAL A 252 4.69 6.22 3.38
CA VAL A 252 3.93 6.15 2.13
C VAL A 252 4.82 5.53 1.07
N LEU A 253 4.35 4.46 0.44
CA LEU A 253 5.01 3.79 -0.67
C LEU A 253 4.37 4.21 -2.00
N SER A 254 5.21 4.51 -2.98
CA SER A 254 4.80 4.79 -4.36
C SER A 254 4.28 3.54 -5.07
N SER A 255 3.56 3.77 -6.15
CA SER A 255 3.06 2.72 -7.05
C SER A 255 4.20 1.82 -7.57
N GLY A 256 4.02 0.51 -7.43
CA GLY A 256 4.98 -0.52 -7.90
C GLY A 256 6.30 -0.63 -7.12
N THR A 257 6.53 0.24 -6.13
CA THR A 257 7.69 0.18 -5.24
C THR A 257 7.74 -1.16 -4.51
N LEU A 258 8.93 -1.74 -4.45
CA LEU A 258 9.20 -2.92 -3.63
C LEU A 258 9.71 -2.48 -2.26
N ALA A 259 9.22 -3.11 -1.20
CA ALA A 259 9.64 -2.84 0.16
C ALA A 259 9.73 -4.12 0.99
N GLN A 260 10.69 -4.16 1.89
CA GLN A 260 10.81 -5.15 2.96
C GLN A 260 11.17 -4.43 4.26
N SER A 261 10.89 -5.04 5.41
CA SER A 261 11.29 -4.47 6.68
C SER A 261 11.53 -5.52 7.76
N PHE A 262 12.17 -5.10 8.85
CA PHE A 262 12.21 -5.86 10.11
C PHE A 262 11.93 -4.93 11.29
N THR A 263 11.58 -5.50 12.45
CA THR A 263 11.25 -4.73 13.66
C THR A 263 12.25 -4.94 14.79
N GLU A 264 12.46 -3.91 15.61
CA GLU A 264 13.32 -4.00 16.81
C GLU A 264 12.66 -4.75 17.97
N ASP A 265 11.33 -4.77 18.01
CA ASP A 265 10.52 -5.44 19.03
C ASP A 265 9.14 -5.79 18.46
N SER A 266 8.28 -6.38 19.30
CA SER A 266 6.85 -6.48 19.05
C SER A 266 6.27 -5.09 18.75
N SER A 267 5.37 -5.05 17.77
CA SER A 267 4.78 -3.80 17.30
C SER A 267 3.46 -4.00 16.59
N TRP A 268 2.73 -2.90 16.50
CA TRP A 268 1.50 -2.80 15.74
C TRP A 268 1.61 -1.68 14.72
N SER A 269 1.28 -2.01 13.48
CA SER A 269 1.08 -1.06 12.38
C SER A 269 -0.21 -1.38 11.65
N GLU A 270 -0.71 -0.44 10.87
CA GLU A 270 -1.88 -0.64 10.04
C GLU A 270 -1.65 0.02 8.69
N PHE A 271 -2.03 -0.65 7.62
CA PHE A 271 -1.86 -0.11 6.27
C PHE A 271 -3.14 -0.20 5.46
N ILE A 272 -3.21 0.64 4.43
CA ILE A 272 -4.25 0.59 3.40
C ILE A 272 -3.67 0.98 2.04
N ASN A 273 -4.32 0.55 0.97
CA ASN A 273 -3.93 0.89 -0.39
C ASN A 273 -4.83 2.01 -0.95
N PHE A 274 -4.26 2.87 -1.79
CA PHE A 274 -4.97 3.94 -2.48
C PHE A 274 -4.33 4.16 -3.86
N ALA A 275 -4.88 5.06 -4.69
CA ALA A 275 -4.25 5.39 -5.97
C ALA A 275 -4.26 6.89 -6.29
N LEU A 276 -3.13 7.38 -6.79
CA LEU A 276 -3.03 8.67 -7.46
C LEU A 276 -3.26 8.49 -8.97
N PRO A 277 -3.54 9.56 -9.74
CA PRO A 277 -3.73 9.48 -11.19
C PRO A 277 -2.61 8.76 -11.95
N SER A 278 -1.38 8.91 -11.49
CA SER A 278 -0.20 8.25 -12.06
C SER A 278 -0.21 6.73 -12.01
N TRP A 279 -0.98 6.12 -11.10
CA TRP A 279 -1.17 4.66 -11.12
C TRP A 279 -1.69 4.17 -12.48
N ILE A 280 -2.54 4.97 -13.14
CA ILE A 280 -3.03 4.70 -14.50
C ILE A 280 -2.08 5.30 -15.54
N GLN A 281 -1.69 6.57 -15.39
CA GLN A 281 -0.92 7.29 -16.43
C GLN A 281 0.47 6.67 -16.67
N ASP A 282 1.13 6.19 -15.61
CA ASP A 282 2.45 5.56 -15.68
C ASP A 282 2.35 4.04 -15.91
N SER A 283 1.16 3.55 -16.25
CA SER A 283 0.86 2.16 -16.61
C SER A 283 1.07 1.11 -15.50
N HIS A 284 1.21 1.50 -14.24
CA HIS A 284 1.32 0.56 -13.11
C HIS A 284 0.11 -0.37 -13.01
N ALA A 285 -1.10 0.17 -13.23
CA ALA A 285 -2.34 -0.59 -13.26
C ALA A 285 -2.30 -1.76 -14.26
N TYR A 286 -1.66 -1.57 -15.42
CA TYR A 286 -1.55 -2.59 -16.46
C TYR A 286 -0.40 -3.57 -16.19
N ASN A 287 0.76 -3.06 -15.78
CA ASN A 287 1.96 -3.86 -15.51
C ASN A 287 1.77 -4.87 -14.36
N SER A 288 0.93 -4.52 -13.39
CA SER A 288 0.59 -5.41 -12.28
C SER A 288 -0.01 -6.75 -12.73
N ARG A 289 -0.71 -6.77 -13.87
CA ARG A 289 -1.36 -7.97 -14.42
C ARG A 289 -0.40 -8.88 -15.20
N SER A 290 0.64 -8.32 -15.82
CA SER A 290 1.57 -9.06 -16.68
C SER A 290 2.73 -9.68 -15.92
N LEU A 291 3.06 -9.17 -14.73
CA LEU A 291 4.30 -9.52 -14.01
C LEU A 291 4.15 -10.64 -12.97
N CYS A 292 2.94 -11.12 -12.71
CA CYS A 292 2.73 -12.21 -11.76
C CYS A 292 2.02 -13.42 -12.38
N GLN A 293 2.71 -14.56 -12.42
CA GLN A 293 2.14 -15.85 -12.81
C GLN A 293 1.75 -16.73 -11.60
N CYS A 294 2.08 -16.29 -10.38
CA CYS A 294 1.98 -17.13 -9.18
C CYS A 294 0.55 -17.34 -8.67
N GLN A 295 -0.45 -16.60 -9.17
CA GLN A 295 -1.81 -16.58 -8.61
C GLN A 295 -2.93 -16.60 -9.67
N ILE A 296 -2.61 -16.87 -10.94
CA ILE A 296 -3.62 -16.90 -12.03
C ILE A 296 -4.66 -18.02 -11.81
N SER A 297 -4.31 -19.07 -11.06
CA SER A 297 -5.21 -20.18 -10.73
C SER A 297 -6.09 -19.96 -9.49
N ASP A 298 -5.92 -18.85 -8.75
CA ASP A 298 -6.69 -18.58 -7.53
C ASP A 298 -7.90 -17.67 -7.84
N GLN A 299 -9.11 -18.24 -7.82
CA GLN A 299 -10.37 -17.52 -8.04
C GLN A 299 -10.52 -16.32 -7.07
N SER A 300 -9.96 -16.42 -5.86
CA SER A 300 -10.01 -15.35 -4.87
C SER A 300 -9.15 -14.14 -5.29
N TYR A 301 -8.05 -14.36 -6.01
CA TYR A 301 -7.21 -13.28 -6.55
C TYR A 301 -7.91 -12.57 -7.71
N LEU A 302 -8.52 -13.31 -8.63
CA LEU A 302 -9.24 -12.74 -9.78
C LEU A 302 -10.38 -11.79 -9.33
N SER A 303 -11.09 -12.13 -8.25
CA SER A 303 -12.14 -11.27 -7.70
C SER A 303 -11.65 -9.94 -7.11
N LYS A 304 -10.34 -9.84 -6.79
CA LYS A 304 -9.71 -8.62 -6.26
C LYS A 304 -9.25 -7.68 -7.37
N LEU A 305 -9.10 -8.16 -8.61
CA LEU A 305 -8.67 -7.32 -9.73
C LEU A 305 -9.63 -6.14 -9.94
N ILE A 306 -9.04 -4.95 -10.10
CA ILE A 306 -9.78 -3.74 -10.45
C ILE A 306 -10.01 -3.76 -11.96
N ASP A 307 -11.27 -3.63 -12.39
CA ASP A 307 -11.59 -3.45 -13.80
C ASP A 307 -11.20 -2.02 -14.24
N LEU A 308 -10.26 -1.94 -15.20
CA LEU A 308 -9.75 -0.66 -15.70
C LEU A 308 -10.74 0.03 -16.64
N ASN A 309 -11.75 -0.70 -17.16
CA ASN A 309 -12.83 -0.08 -17.92
C ASN A 309 -13.69 0.88 -17.07
N LEU A 310 -13.62 0.75 -15.74
CA LEU A 310 -14.28 1.65 -14.80
C LEU A 310 -13.58 3.02 -14.70
N TYR A 311 -12.42 3.21 -15.36
CA TYR A 311 -11.65 4.45 -15.35
C TYR A 311 -11.55 5.05 -16.76
N PRO A 312 -12.66 5.47 -17.38
CA PRO A 312 -12.62 6.11 -18.69
C PRO A 312 -11.80 7.40 -18.63
N SER A 313 -11.04 7.65 -19.71
CA SER A 313 -10.09 8.77 -19.79
C SER A 313 -10.72 10.12 -19.43
N VAL A 314 -11.97 10.36 -19.83
CA VAL A 314 -12.72 11.59 -19.53
C VAL A 314 -12.89 11.81 -18.01
N LEU A 315 -13.24 10.75 -17.26
CA LEU A 315 -13.42 10.85 -15.81
C LEU A 315 -12.08 11.00 -15.07
N VAL A 316 -11.04 10.30 -15.54
CA VAL A 316 -9.67 10.44 -15.03
C VAL A 316 -9.17 11.88 -15.21
N GLN A 317 -9.35 12.46 -16.40
CA GLN A 317 -8.97 13.84 -16.67
C GLN A 317 -9.77 14.86 -15.85
N LYS A 318 -11.09 14.63 -15.68
CA LYS A 318 -11.91 15.47 -14.80
C LYS A 318 -11.41 15.44 -13.35
N TYR A 319 -11.00 14.26 -12.85
CA TYR A 319 -10.40 14.13 -11.53
C TYR A 319 -9.08 14.92 -11.42
N ILE A 320 -8.16 14.75 -12.38
CA ILE A 320 -6.87 15.45 -12.41
C ILE A 320 -7.07 16.97 -12.38
N ASN A 321 -7.90 17.50 -13.28
CA ASN A 321 -8.19 18.94 -13.36
C ASN A 321 -8.76 19.49 -12.04
N SER A 322 -9.63 18.71 -11.38
CA SER A 322 -10.18 19.12 -10.07
C SER A 322 -9.11 19.14 -8.98
N SER A 323 -8.18 18.18 -8.99
CA SER A 323 -7.06 18.11 -8.06
C SER A 323 -6.06 19.24 -8.30
N GLU A 324 -5.69 19.52 -9.55
CA GLU A 324 -4.77 20.60 -9.90
C GLU A 324 -5.34 21.99 -9.58
N ASN A 325 -6.62 22.23 -9.86
CA ASN A 325 -7.28 23.47 -9.49
C ASN A 325 -7.30 23.67 -7.96
N SER A 326 -7.42 22.60 -7.18
CA SER A 326 -7.33 22.69 -5.71
C SER A 326 -5.92 23.06 -5.24
N ILE A 327 -4.87 22.57 -5.92
CA ILE A 327 -3.46 22.91 -5.60
C ILE A 327 -3.23 24.39 -5.87
N ASN A 328 -3.64 24.85 -7.05
CA ASN A 328 -3.40 26.22 -7.50
C ASN A 328 -4.20 27.27 -6.71
N SER A 329 -5.34 26.89 -6.13
CA SER A 329 -6.21 27.80 -5.36
C SER A 329 -6.03 27.71 -3.84
N GLY A 330 -5.24 26.74 -3.35
CA GLY A 330 -5.08 26.49 -1.91
C GLY A 330 -6.38 26.10 -1.19
N THR A 331 -7.42 25.66 -1.91
CA THR A 331 -8.71 25.26 -1.33
C THR A 331 -8.83 23.75 -1.22
N SER A 332 -9.37 23.26 -0.10
CA SER A 332 -9.63 21.85 0.11
C SER A 332 -10.70 21.32 -0.86
N ILE A 333 -10.55 20.07 -1.31
CA ILE A 333 -11.55 19.39 -2.13
C ILE A 333 -12.79 19.11 -1.25
N LEU A 334 -13.71 20.06 -1.20
CA LEU A 334 -15.11 19.85 -0.81
C LEU A 334 -15.87 19.33 -2.03
N LEU A 335 -15.71 18.05 -2.36
CA LEU A 335 -16.66 17.39 -3.24
C LEU A 335 -17.88 17.05 -2.39
N ARG A 336 -18.97 17.80 -2.63
CA ARG A 336 -20.30 17.42 -2.17
C ARG A 336 -20.60 16.01 -2.66
N ASP A 337 -21.11 15.17 -1.78
CA ASP A 337 -21.80 13.95 -2.16
C ASP A 337 -23.04 14.35 -2.97
N GLU A 338 -22.93 14.46 -4.29
CA GLU A 338 -24.10 14.46 -5.16
C GLU A 338 -24.61 13.02 -5.28
N THR A 339 -25.20 12.52 -4.21
CA THR A 339 -26.24 11.49 -4.30
C THR A 339 -27.55 12.21 -4.49
N ASP A 340 -27.82 12.63 -5.73
CA ASP A 340 -29.17 12.80 -6.29
C ASP A 340 -28.99 12.81 -7.82
N VAL A 341 -28.97 11.60 -8.39
CA VAL A 341 -29.08 11.42 -9.83
C VAL A 341 -30.55 11.62 -10.18
N ASP A 342 -30.93 12.86 -10.46
CA ASP A 342 -32.14 13.12 -11.24
C ASP A 342 -31.91 12.56 -12.65
N ILE A 343 -32.68 11.52 -12.97
CA ILE A 343 -32.76 10.94 -14.31
C ILE A 343 -33.34 12.03 -15.24
N PHE A 344 -32.46 12.79 -15.88
CA PHE A 344 -32.83 13.65 -17.01
C PHE A 344 -33.29 12.76 -18.16
N THR A 345 -34.60 12.67 -18.33
CA THR A 345 -35.22 12.19 -19.57
C THR A 345 -35.00 13.23 -20.66
N MET A 346 -34.44 12.79 -21.79
CA MET A 346 -34.21 13.62 -22.97
C MET A 346 -35.53 14.16 -23.55
N PRO A 347 -35.60 15.43 -23.99
CA PRO A 347 -36.78 15.95 -24.65
C PRO A 347 -36.80 15.47 -26.10
N THR A 348 -37.84 14.73 -26.48
CA THR A 348 -38.14 14.47 -27.89
C THR A 348 -38.84 15.68 -28.51
N ALA A 349 -38.35 16.04 -29.69
CA ALA A 349 -38.66 17.24 -30.44
C ALA A 349 -40.14 17.45 -30.81
N ASN A 350 -40.50 18.72 -30.87
CA ASN A 350 -41.70 19.26 -31.51
C ASN A 350 -41.86 18.75 -32.96
N ASN A 351 -43.08 18.40 -33.32
CA ASN A 351 -43.61 18.66 -34.66
C ASN A 351 -45.02 19.28 -34.52
N SER A 352 -45.14 20.47 -35.07
CA SER A 352 -46.36 21.26 -35.22
C SER A 352 -47.27 20.69 -36.32
N SER A 353 -48.59 20.65 -36.10
CA SER A 353 -49.59 21.12 -37.06
C SER A 353 -51.03 21.02 -36.52
N THR A 354 -51.63 22.19 -36.33
CA THR A 354 -53.00 22.59 -36.74
C THR A 354 -54.07 21.51 -36.97
N ASN A 355 -55.17 21.53 -36.21
CA ASN A 355 -56.48 22.06 -36.63
C ASN A 355 -57.68 21.56 -35.78
N SER A 356 -58.59 22.52 -35.55
CA SER A 356 -60.07 22.41 -35.54
C SER A 356 -60.83 21.56 -34.49
N ILE A 357 -61.54 22.30 -33.61
CA ILE A 357 -63.02 22.38 -33.48
C ILE A 357 -63.85 21.15 -33.02
N ASN A 358 -64.80 21.45 -32.10
CA ASN A 358 -65.95 20.67 -31.56
C ASN A 358 -65.57 19.57 -30.54
N GLY A 359 -66.22 19.38 -29.40
CA GLY A 359 -67.49 19.84 -28.86
C GLY A 359 -68.06 18.70 -27.98
N ILE A 360 -68.76 19.06 -26.89
CA ILE A 360 -69.87 18.29 -26.29
C ILE A 360 -69.51 17.07 -25.40
N SER A 361 -69.52 17.34 -24.08
CA SER A 361 -70.40 16.76 -23.04
C SER A 361 -70.29 15.31 -22.51
N PHE A 362 -70.49 15.21 -21.17
CA PHE A 362 -71.14 14.13 -20.38
C PHE A 362 -70.41 12.77 -20.33
N LEU A 363 -70.22 12.06 -19.20
CA LEU A 363 -71.05 11.83 -18.02
C LEU A 363 -70.21 11.19 -16.88
N LYS A 364 -70.64 11.50 -15.64
CA LYS A 364 -70.49 10.80 -14.34
C LYS A 364 -69.10 10.53 -13.74
#